data_AF-A0A2G9PEM6-F1
#
_entry.id   AF-A0A2G9PEM6-F1
#
_cell.length_a   1.000
_cell.length_b   1.000
_cell.length_c   1.000
_cell.angle_alpha   90.00
_cell.angle_beta   90.00
_cell.angle_gamma   90.00
#
_symmetry.space_group_name_H-M   'P 1'
#
loop_
_entity.id
_entity.type
_entity.pdbx_description
1 polymer ?
#
loop_
_entity_poly.entity_id
_entity_poly.type
_entity_poly.pdbx_seq_one_letter_code
_entity_poly.pdbx_strand_id
1 'polypeptide(L)' 'MQKEIWNLSIEPEIKVKLTEKTGEVEFRIVEGSDPFIQLQALVASFVLAGLGK' A
#
# COMPACT_ATOMS: atom_id res chain seq x y z
N MET A 1 -5.16 8.11 -3.45
CA MET A 1 -5.22 6.76 -2.84
C MET A 1 -4.76 6.76 -1.37
N GLN A 2 -3.68 7.46 -1.04
CA GLN A 2 -3.03 7.40 0.28
C GLN A 2 -3.87 7.93 1.46
N LYS A 3 -4.76 8.90 1.21
CA LYS A 3 -5.61 9.54 2.24
C LYS A 3 -6.53 8.54 2.96
N GLU A 4 -7.01 7.52 2.27
CA GLU A 4 -7.94 6.53 2.86
C GLU A 4 -7.28 5.69 3.95
N ILE A 5 -5.95 5.51 3.90
CA ILE A 5 -5.20 4.75 4.91
C ILE A 5 -5.27 5.44 6.27
N TRP A 6 -5.29 6.77 6.28
CA TRP A 6 -5.35 7.56 7.51
C TRP A 6 -6.71 7.45 8.20
N ASN A 7 -7.77 7.14 7.44
CA ASN A 7 -9.12 6.90 7.94
C ASN A 7 -9.29 5.51 8.59
N LEU A 8 -8.32 4.59 8.46
CA LEU A 8 -8.40 3.25 9.04
C LEU A 8 -8.19 3.25 10.56
N SER A 9 -8.93 2.41 11.28
CA SER A 9 -8.74 2.18 12.72
C SER A 9 -7.70 1.09 12.99
N ILE A 10 -6.44 1.35 12.60
CA ILE A 10 -5.29 0.45 12.78
C ILE A 10 -4.11 1.18 13.43
N GLU A 11 -3.12 0.43 13.90
CA GLU A 11 -1.92 0.97 14.55
C GLU A 11 -1.18 2.01 13.68
N PRO A 12 -0.65 3.10 14.26
CA PRO A 12 0.03 4.16 13.51
C PRO A 12 1.20 3.66 12.65
N GLU A 13 1.98 2.71 13.15
CA GLU A 13 3.10 2.11 12.42
C GLU A 13 2.63 1.42 11.13
N ILE A 14 1.50 0.72 11.21
CA ILE A 14 0.88 0.07 10.05
C ILE A 14 0.39 1.12 9.05
N LYS A 15 -0.19 2.23 9.50
CA LYS A 15 -0.60 3.33 8.61
C LYS A 15 0.58 3.89 7.81
N VAL A 16 1.72 4.10 8.47
CA VAL A 16 2.93 4.61 7.83
C VAL A 16 3.44 3.61 6.78
N LYS A 17 3.56 2.33 7.15
CA LYS A 17 4.00 1.25 6.24
C LYS A 17 3.11 1.12 5.01
N LEU A 18 1.78 1.17 5.19
CA LEU A 18 0.82 1.10 4.08
C LEU A 18 0.88 2.36 3.20
N THR A 19 1.11 3.54 3.78
CA THR A 19 1.27 4.81 3.05
C THR A 19 2.50 4.75 2.15
N GLU A 20 3.64 4.29 2.69
CA GLU A 20 4.88 4.09 1.93
C GLU A 20 4.65 3.14 0.74
N LYS A 21 4.06 1.96 0.98
CA LYS A 21 3.82 0.96 -0.08
C LYS A 21 2.87 1.47 -1.15
N THR A 22 1.87 2.25 -0.77
CA THR A 22 0.93 2.85 -1.74
C THR A 22 1.64 3.89 -2.60
N GLY A 23 2.50 4.73 -2.02
CA GLY A 23 3.30 5.69 -2.77
C GLY A 23 4.30 5.04 -3.71
N GLU A 24 4.97 3.96 -3.27
CA GLU A 24 5.89 3.19 -4.11
C GLU A 24 5.18 2.57 -5.32
N VAL A 25 4.00 1.98 -5.12
CA VAL A 25 3.17 1.41 -6.19
C VAL A 25 2.68 2.48 -7.16
N GLU A 26 2.23 3.62 -6.64
CA GLU A 26 1.81 4.77 -7.46
C GLU A 26 2.97 5.27 -8.35
N PHE A 27 4.17 5.42 -7.77
CA PHE A 27 5.36 5.79 -8.52
C PHE A 27 5.68 4.77 -9.63
N ARG A 28 5.67 3.47 -9.32
CA ARG A 28 5.94 2.42 -10.32
C ARG A 28 4.93 2.44 -11.48
N ILE A 29 3.66 2.67 -11.19
CA ILE A 29 2.62 2.79 -12.22
C ILE A 29 2.88 4.02 -13.10
N VAL A 30 3.23 5.16 -12.51
CA VAL A 30 3.58 6.39 -13.26
C VAL A 30 4.79 6.18 -14.16
N GLU A 31 5.80 5.43 -13.72
CA GLU A 31 6.99 5.06 -14.50
C GLU A 31 6.72 3.98 -15.57
N GLY A 32 5.46 3.54 -15.74
CA GLY A 32 5.07 2.62 -16.81
C GLY A 32 5.05 1.14 -16.42
N SER A 33 5.10 0.81 -15.13
CA SER A 33 4.88 -0.57 -14.67
C SER A 33 3.43 -1.02 -14.92
N ASP A 34 3.23 -2.32 -15.10
CA ASP A 34 1.90 -2.91 -15.28
C ASP A 34 0.98 -2.65 -14.06
N PRO A 35 -0.14 -1.92 -14.21
CA PRO A 35 -1.01 -1.57 -13.09
C PRO A 35 -1.65 -2.77 -12.40
N PHE A 36 -1.97 -3.83 -13.15
CA PHE A 36 -2.60 -5.01 -12.59
C PHE A 36 -1.65 -5.75 -11.65
N ILE A 37 -0.41 -5.96 -12.06
CA ILE A 37 0.64 -6.57 -11.23
C ILE A 37 0.95 -5.69 -10.01
N GLN A 38 1.09 -4.37 -10.18
CA GLN A 38 1.40 -3.47 -9.07
C GLN A 38 0.27 -3.45 -8.02
N LEU A 39 -1.00 -3.45 -8.45
CA LEU A 39 -2.13 -3.52 -7.53
C LEU A 39 -2.21 -4.86 -6.81
N GLN A 40 -1.91 -5.99 -7.47
CA GLN A 40 -1.81 -7.29 -6.81
C GLN A 40 -0.71 -7.31 -5.74
N ALA A 41 0.45 -6.73 -6.03
CA ALA A 41 1.54 -6.59 -5.07
C ALA A 41 1.15 -5.69 -3.88
N LEU A 42 0.39 -4.62 -4.13
CA LEU A 42 -0.14 -3.75 -3.08
C LEU A 42 -1.10 -4.52 -2.16
N VAL A 43 -2.04 -5.28 -2.73
CA VAL A 43 -2.97 -6.11 -1.95
C VAL A 43 -2.22 -7.13 -1.09
N ALA A 44 -1.19 -7.79 -1.64
CA ALA A 44 -0.35 -8.70 -0.86
C ALA A 44 0.33 -7.99 0.33
N SER A 45 0.80 -6.76 0.13
CA SER A 45 1.40 -5.94 1.20
C SER A 45 0.39 -5.60 2.29
N PHE A 46 -0.87 -5.31 1.92
CA PHE A 46 -1.96 -5.07 2.87
C PHE A 46 -2.29 -6.32 3.69
N VAL A 47 -2.30 -7.50 3.06
CA VAL A 47 -2.50 -8.78 3.76
C VAL A 47 -1.36 -9.05 4.76
N LEU A 48 -0.09 -8.84 4.37
CA LEU A 48 1.04 -9.01 5.28
C LEU A 48 0.97 -8.07 6.49
N ALA A 49 0.63 -6.80 6.25
CA ALA A 49 0.44 -5.82 7.30
C ALA A 49 -0.68 -6.22 8.28
N GLY A 50 -1.79 -6.77 7.77
CA GLY A 50 -2.88 -7.30 8.60
C GLY A 50 -2.51 -8.55 9.41
N LEU A 51 -1.48 -9.29 8.98
CA LEU A 51 -0.92 -10.44 9.70
C LEU A 51 0.18 -10.06 10.70
N GLY A 52 0.52 -8.76 10.84
CA GLY A 52 1.62 -8.29 11.69
C GLY A 52 3.01 -8.61 11.15
N LYS A 53 3.16 -8.76 9.83
CA LYS A 53 4.42 -9.03 9.11
C LYS A 53 4.86 -7.83 8.29
#